data_AF-A0AB34JME6-F1
#
_entry.id   AF-A0AB34JME6-F1
#
_cell.length_a   1.000
_cell.length_b   1.000
_cell.length_c   1.000
_cell.angle_alpha   90.00
_cell.angle_beta   90.00
_cell.angle_gamma   90.00
#
_symmetry.space_group_name_H-M   'P 1'
#
loop_
_entity.id
_entity.type
_entity.pdbx_description
1 polymer ?
#
loop_
_entity_poly.entity_id
_entity_poly.type
_entity_poly.pdbx_seq_one_letter_code
_entity_poly.pdbx_strand_id
1 'polypeptide(L)'
;MLEAGWAQFRGEYFRLRVELASKELEYLTSRFNSLVLAASVLAGFAFTALVELDINEEIGTNLEKAGYEWMEEVYYINVACTMAFSLYIIVIASVAIMKAQRMAVHGNVDMAAIQSELPDMLGGAEGMIDGHDSHEPPADRRADVTQSISSLPSNVDSQRNDDVQQALQAMRAVQPSLLISFGFSLFNFVLAAVAMGWIKTVSLHLSSGYAMNHMALALSCVFVALLFSLAGVTLWMWRLFRVKKYHTGNMASPSPYLQQLRQPLVPSSAGAVR
;
A
#
# COMPACT_ATOMS: atom_id res chain seq x y z
N MET A 1 -32.78 -18.14 -24.81
CA MET A 1 -31.41 -18.71 -24.94
C MET A 1 -30.32 -17.65 -24.81
N LEU A 2 -30.42 -16.47 -25.45
CA LEU A 2 -29.41 -15.40 -25.32
C LEU A 2 -29.22 -14.88 -23.88
N GLU A 3 -30.28 -14.74 -23.09
CA GLU A 3 -30.19 -14.25 -21.69
C GLU A 3 -29.41 -15.18 -20.76
N ALA A 4 -29.56 -16.50 -20.94
CA ALA A 4 -28.83 -17.50 -20.17
C ALA A 4 -27.32 -17.46 -20.46
N GLY A 5 -26.92 -17.27 -21.73
CA GLY A 5 -25.52 -17.08 -22.12
C GLY A 5 -24.92 -15.79 -21.54
N TRP A 6 -25.70 -14.70 -21.51
CA TRP A 6 -25.26 -13.43 -20.91
C TRP A 6 -25.11 -13.48 -19.39
N ALA A 7 -25.92 -14.28 -18.69
CA ALA A 7 -25.79 -14.48 -17.25
C ALA A 7 -24.52 -15.29 -16.92
N GLN A 8 -24.25 -16.35 -17.68
CA GLN A 8 -23.04 -17.17 -17.51
C GLN A 8 -21.76 -16.36 -17.80
N PHE A 9 -21.74 -15.59 -18.90
CA PHE A 9 -20.60 -14.74 -19.23
C PHE A 9 -20.33 -13.68 -18.16
N ARG A 10 -21.39 -13.07 -17.59
CA ARG A 10 -21.25 -12.12 -16.48
C ARG A 10 -20.67 -12.79 -15.23
N GLY A 11 -21.11 -13.99 -14.89
CA GLY A 11 -20.56 -14.75 -13.77
C GLY A 11 -19.07 -15.09 -13.94
N GLU A 12 -18.68 -15.58 -15.11
CA GLU A 12 -17.28 -15.90 -15.41
C GLU A 12 -16.39 -14.65 -15.42
N TYR A 13 -16.86 -13.57 -16.05
CA TYR A 13 -16.15 -12.29 -16.05
C TYR A 13 -15.94 -11.73 -14.64
N PHE A 14 -16.96 -11.84 -13.80
CA PHE A 14 -16.91 -11.37 -12.42
C PHE A 14 -15.91 -12.18 -11.59
N ARG A 15 -15.94 -13.50 -11.72
CA ARG A 15 -14.99 -14.41 -11.07
C ARG A 15 -13.55 -14.07 -11.44
N LEU A 16 -13.28 -13.87 -12.73
CA LEU A 16 -11.95 -13.50 -13.24
C LEU A 16 -11.46 -12.17 -12.68
N ARG A 17 -12.35 -11.18 -12.53
CA ARG A 17 -12.00 -9.89 -11.93
C ARG A 17 -11.63 -10.01 -10.45
N VAL A 18 -12.39 -10.79 -9.68
CA VAL A 18 -12.10 -11.00 -8.25
C VAL A 18 -10.74 -11.69 -8.08
N GLU A 19 -10.51 -12.74 -8.88
CA GLU A 19 -9.25 -13.49 -8.85
C GLU A 19 -8.04 -12.62 -9.24
N LEU A 20 -8.20 -11.74 -10.22
CA LEU A 20 -7.15 -10.80 -10.61
C LEU A 20 -6.85 -9.80 -9.47
N ALA A 21 -7.89 -9.24 -8.87
CA ALA A 21 -7.75 -8.26 -7.81
C ALA A 21 -7.14 -8.86 -6.54
N SER A 22 -7.50 -10.10 -6.19
CA SER A 22 -6.89 -10.82 -5.07
C SER A 22 -5.41 -11.11 -5.31
N LYS A 23 -5.02 -11.55 -6.52
CA LYS A 23 -3.61 -11.76 -6.88
C LYS A 23 -2.81 -10.46 -6.83
N GLU A 24 -3.40 -9.35 -7.27
CA GLU A 24 -2.74 -8.04 -7.19
C GLU A 24 -2.57 -7.57 -5.74
N LEU A 25 -3.57 -7.80 -4.87
CA LEU A 25 -3.49 -7.50 -3.45
C LEU A 25 -2.36 -8.30 -2.76
N GLU A 26 -2.26 -9.59 -3.07
CA GLU A 26 -1.21 -10.48 -2.55
C GLU A 26 0.18 -10.04 -3.02
N TYR A 27 0.32 -9.67 -4.30
CA TYR A 27 1.56 -9.12 -4.84
C TYR A 27 1.99 -7.83 -4.13
N LEU A 28 1.06 -6.88 -3.91
CA LEU A 28 1.33 -5.63 -3.19
C LEU A 28 1.73 -5.88 -1.74
N THR A 29 1.04 -6.81 -1.07
CA THR A 29 1.34 -7.20 0.31
C THR A 29 2.74 -7.81 0.43
N SER A 30 3.10 -8.73 -0.47
CA SER A 30 4.43 -9.34 -0.53
C SER A 30 5.53 -8.29 -0.77
N ARG A 31 5.27 -7.32 -1.65
CA ARG A 31 6.19 -6.22 -1.91
C ARG A 31 6.40 -5.32 -0.69
N PHE A 32 5.33 -4.94 0.02
CA PHE A 32 5.47 -4.14 1.24
C PHE A 32 6.16 -4.93 2.36
N ASN A 33 5.91 -6.23 2.48
CA ASN A 33 6.63 -7.05 3.44
C ASN A 33 8.15 -7.08 3.15
N SER A 34 8.51 -7.22 1.88
CA SER A 34 9.92 -7.16 1.44
C SER A 34 10.55 -5.80 1.75
N LEU A 35 9.79 -4.71 1.57
CA LEU A 35 10.23 -3.36 1.90
C LEU A 35 10.42 -3.15 3.41
N VAL A 36 9.51 -3.67 4.24
CA VAL A 36 9.61 -3.64 5.71
C VAL A 36 10.86 -4.37 6.18
N LEU A 37 11.13 -5.56 5.64
CA LEU A 37 12.35 -6.31 5.94
C LEU A 37 13.61 -5.53 5.59
N ALA A 38 13.68 -4.96 4.38
CA ALA A 38 14.83 -4.14 3.96
C ALA A 38 15.02 -2.90 4.84
N ALA A 39 13.94 -2.19 5.17
CA ALA A 39 13.98 -1.03 6.06
C ALA A 39 14.41 -1.40 7.48
N SER A 40 14.01 -2.59 7.97
CA SER A 40 14.39 -3.09 9.30
C SER A 40 15.88 -3.40 9.39
N VAL A 41 16.42 -4.04 8.35
CA VAL A 41 17.87 -4.29 8.23
C VAL A 41 18.65 -2.98 8.17
N LEU A 42 18.16 -2.00 7.40
CA LEU A 42 18.81 -0.70 7.24
C LEU A 42 18.78 0.12 8.55
N ALA A 43 17.66 0.09 9.28
CA ALA A 43 17.56 0.67 10.62
C ALA A 43 18.53 -0.01 11.60
N GLY A 44 18.66 -1.34 11.53
CA GLY A 44 19.62 -2.11 12.33
C GLY A 44 21.06 -1.69 12.06
N PHE A 45 21.47 -1.62 10.79
CA PHE A 45 22.82 -1.15 10.44
C PHE A 45 23.08 0.29 10.85
N ALA A 46 22.09 1.18 10.71
CA ALA A 46 22.22 2.57 11.17
C ALA A 46 22.38 2.64 12.69
N PHE A 47 21.62 1.83 13.44
CA PHE A 47 21.76 1.74 14.90
C PHE A 47 23.12 1.17 15.33
N THR A 48 23.55 0.07 14.72
CA THR A 48 24.88 -0.52 14.97
C THR A 48 25.97 0.50 14.66
N ALA A 49 25.86 1.23 13.55
CA ALA A 49 26.81 2.29 13.24
C ALA A 49 26.81 3.37 14.34
N LEU A 50 25.64 3.83 14.78
CA LEU A 50 25.55 4.86 15.82
C LEU A 50 26.18 4.44 17.16
N VAL A 51 26.08 3.16 17.52
CA VAL A 51 26.57 2.64 18.81
C VAL A 51 28.02 2.16 18.75
N GLU A 52 28.42 1.47 17.68
CA GLU A 52 29.76 0.87 17.57
C GLU A 52 30.81 1.79 16.94
N LEU A 53 30.40 2.73 16.08
CA LEU A 53 31.29 3.66 15.40
C LEU A 53 31.34 5.02 16.10
N ASP A 54 31.34 4.99 17.43
CA ASP A 54 31.43 6.22 18.22
C ASP A 54 32.75 6.94 17.94
N ILE A 55 32.66 8.26 17.76
CA ILE A 55 33.81 9.09 17.40
C ILE A 55 34.52 9.42 18.71
N ASN A 56 35.60 8.68 18.98
CA ASN A 56 36.36 8.86 20.20
C ASN A 56 36.93 10.29 20.30
N GLU A 57 37.17 10.78 21.52
CA GLU A 57 37.63 12.16 21.79
C GLU A 57 38.96 12.50 21.04
N GLU A 58 39.82 11.50 20.86
CA GLU A 58 41.05 11.62 20.08
C GLU A 58 40.78 11.87 18.57
N ILE A 59 39.75 11.24 18.00
CA ILE A 59 39.35 11.44 16.60
C ILE A 59 38.73 12.83 16.45
N GLY A 60 37.89 13.26 17.40
CA GLY A 60 37.31 14.59 17.42
C GLY A 60 38.36 15.70 17.45
N THR A 61 39.34 15.60 18.35
CA THR A 61 40.44 16.60 18.42
C THR A 61 41.33 16.61 17.18
N ASN A 62 41.51 15.46 16.51
CA ASN A 62 42.22 15.39 15.23
C ASN A 62 41.43 16.03 14.09
N LEU A 63 40.09 15.90 14.10
CA LEU A 63 39.20 16.57 13.15
C LEU A 63 39.19 18.09 13.32
N GLU A 64 39.15 18.55 14.58
CA GLU A 64 39.21 19.99 14.91
C GLU A 64 40.50 20.61 14.39
N LYS A 65 41.66 19.96 14.63
CA LYS A 65 42.95 20.40 14.10
C LYS A 65 43.00 20.43 12.57
N ALA A 66 42.24 19.55 11.92
CA ALA A 66 42.15 19.48 10.47
C ALA A 66 41.13 20.46 9.86
N GLY A 67 40.28 21.09 10.69
CA GLY A 67 39.22 22.00 10.26
C GLY A 67 37.97 21.31 9.67
N TYR A 68 37.75 20.01 9.96
CA TYR A 68 36.64 19.21 9.42
C TYR A 68 35.58 18.84 10.48
N GLU A 69 35.39 19.65 11.52
CA GLU A 69 34.42 19.43 12.61
C GLU A 69 33.00 19.17 12.08
N TRP A 70 32.59 19.86 11.02
CA TRP A 70 31.27 19.71 10.39
C TRP A 70 30.98 18.29 9.86
N MET A 71 32.00 17.47 9.58
CA MET A 71 31.78 16.10 9.10
C MET A 71 31.16 15.19 10.16
N GLU A 72 31.47 15.43 11.42
CA GLU A 72 30.90 14.71 12.55
C GLU A 72 29.39 14.99 12.66
N GLU A 73 28.99 16.26 12.59
CA GLU A 73 27.58 16.66 12.57
C GLU A 73 26.84 16.03 11.39
N VAL A 74 27.44 16.06 10.19
CA VAL A 74 26.87 15.44 8.99
C VAL A 74 26.69 13.94 9.18
N TYR A 75 27.65 13.24 9.80
CA TYR A 75 27.52 11.82 10.10
C TYR A 75 26.31 11.54 10.99
N TYR A 76 26.23 12.19 12.17
CA TYR A 76 25.15 11.94 13.12
C TYR A 76 23.77 12.32 12.58
N ILE A 77 23.64 13.45 11.87
CA ILE A 77 22.38 13.87 11.24
C ILE A 77 21.91 12.85 10.21
N ASN A 78 22.81 12.38 9.33
CA ASN A 78 22.44 11.42 8.30
C ASN A 78 22.05 10.06 8.89
N VAL A 79 22.77 9.55 9.90
CA VAL A 79 22.41 8.30 10.58
C VAL A 79 21.05 8.41 11.27
N ALA A 80 20.80 9.52 11.98
CA ALA A 80 19.52 9.77 12.64
C ALA A 80 18.36 9.85 11.63
N CYS A 81 18.55 10.56 10.51
CA CYS A 81 17.60 10.62 9.42
C CYS A 81 17.32 9.23 8.84
N THR A 82 18.37 8.44 8.56
CA THR A 82 18.22 7.07 8.07
C THR A 82 17.38 6.20 9.00
N MET A 83 17.62 6.25 10.32
CA MET A 83 16.79 5.53 11.28
C MET A 83 15.34 6.04 11.26
N ALA A 84 15.12 7.36 11.30
CA ALA A 84 13.79 7.95 11.32
C ALA A 84 12.95 7.55 10.10
N PHE A 85 13.51 7.64 8.88
CA PHE A 85 12.80 7.24 7.66
C PHE A 85 12.57 5.73 7.58
N SER A 86 13.51 4.93 8.07
CA SER A 86 13.35 3.47 8.09
C SER A 86 12.23 3.03 9.03
N LEU A 87 12.15 3.63 10.22
CA LEU A 87 11.04 3.40 11.16
C LEU A 87 9.69 3.87 10.60
N TYR A 88 9.67 5.03 9.95
CA TYR A 88 8.47 5.52 9.27
C TYR A 88 7.95 4.52 8.22
N ILE A 89 8.84 3.97 7.38
CA ILE A 89 8.48 2.97 6.37
C ILE A 89 7.90 1.72 7.02
N ILE A 90 8.54 1.21 8.08
CA ILE A 90 8.08 0.03 8.82
C ILE A 90 6.66 0.26 9.33
N VAL A 91 6.41 1.37 10.04
CA VAL A 91 5.09 1.67 10.62
C VAL A 91 4.02 1.81 9.54
N ILE A 92 4.25 2.63 8.51
CA ILE A 92 3.25 2.88 7.47
C ILE A 92 2.97 1.63 6.63
N ALA A 93 4.01 0.86 6.28
CA ALA A 93 3.83 -0.38 5.54
C ALA A 93 3.11 -1.44 6.37
N SER A 94 3.43 -1.59 7.67
CA SER A 94 2.70 -2.49 8.58
C SER A 94 1.23 -2.09 8.71
N VAL A 95 0.91 -0.80 8.86
CA VAL A 95 -0.48 -0.32 8.89
C VAL A 95 -1.20 -0.59 7.56
N ALA A 96 -0.53 -0.38 6.42
CA ALA A 96 -1.09 -0.68 5.11
C ALA A 96 -1.39 -2.17 4.94
N ILE A 97 -0.47 -3.06 5.36
CA ILE A 97 -0.65 -4.52 5.33
C ILE A 97 -1.81 -4.92 6.25
N MET A 98 -1.88 -4.42 7.49
CA MET A 98 -2.97 -4.73 8.42
C MET A 98 -4.34 -4.31 7.87
N LYS A 99 -4.43 -3.12 7.25
CA LYS A 99 -5.66 -2.68 6.59
C LYS A 99 -6.03 -3.55 5.40
N ALA A 100 -5.06 -3.90 4.56
CA ALA A 100 -5.28 -4.78 3.41
C ALA A 100 -5.74 -6.18 3.84
N GLN A 101 -5.14 -6.75 4.88
CA GLN A 101 -5.53 -8.04 5.45
C GLN A 101 -6.93 -7.98 6.06
N ARG A 102 -7.27 -6.93 6.82
CA ARG A 102 -8.64 -6.75 7.34
C ARG A 102 -9.67 -6.65 6.22
N MET A 103 -9.39 -5.90 5.17
CA MET A 103 -10.29 -5.80 4.01
C MET A 103 -10.40 -7.13 3.25
N ALA A 104 -9.33 -7.92 3.18
CA ALA A 104 -9.35 -9.23 2.52
C ALA A 104 -10.12 -10.31 3.31
N VAL A 105 -9.99 -10.33 4.65
CA VAL A 105 -10.60 -11.35 5.51
C VAL A 105 -12.03 -10.98 5.88
N HIS A 106 -12.32 -9.68 6.06
CA HIS A 106 -13.61 -9.24 6.56
C HIS A 106 -14.48 -8.62 5.47
N GLY A 107 -13.92 -8.12 4.36
CA GLY A 107 -14.66 -7.48 3.26
C GLY A 107 -15.54 -6.34 3.79
N ASN A 108 -14.99 -5.10 3.85
CA ASN A 108 -15.57 -3.91 4.51
C ASN A 108 -16.84 -4.27 5.26
N VAL A 109 -16.68 -4.94 6.41
CA VAL A 109 -17.84 -5.16 7.25
C VAL A 109 -18.16 -3.76 7.69
N ASP A 110 -19.14 -3.20 7.01
CA ASP A 110 -19.63 -1.87 7.23
C ASP A 110 -19.76 -1.81 8.74
N MET A 111 -18.99 -0.95 9.40
CA MET A 111 -19.15 -0.80 10.84
C MET A 111 -20.61 -0.46 11.13
N ALA A 112 -21.35 0.11 10.15
CA ALA A 112 -22.80 0.23 10.15
C ALA A 112 -23.56 -1.12 10.15
N ALA A 113 -23.12 -2.14 9.41
CA ALA A 113 -23.69 -3.49 9.41
C ALA A 113 -23.34 -4.26 10.69
N ILE A 114 -22.09 -4.17 11.16
CA ILE A 114 -21.72 -4.67 12.51
C ILE A 114 -22.42 -3.87 13.60
N GLN A 115 -22.75 -2.59 13.42
CA GLN A 115 -23.46 -1.76 14.41
C GLN A 115 -24.98 -1.94 14.34
N SER A 116 -25.52 -2.42 13.21
CA SER A 116 -26.90 -2.90 13.09
C SER A 116 -27.06 -4.36 13.52
N GLU A 117 -25.98 -5.16 13.46
CA GLU A 117 -25.92 -6.52 14.00
C GLU A 117 -25.35 -6.57 15.43
N LEU A 118 -24.73 -5.47 15.91
CA LEU A 118 -24.42 -5.28 17.33
C LEU A 118 -25.77 -5.12 17.99
N PRO A 119 -26.18 -6.12 18.75
CA PRO A 119 -27.59 -6.38 18.88
C PRO A 119 -28.22 -5.31 19.77
N ASP A 120 -29.45 -4.93 19.42
CA ASP A 120 -30.51 -4.51 20.35
C ASP A 120 -30.67 -5.48 21.57
N MET A 121 -29.87 -6.55 21.66
CA MET A 121 -29.72 -7.42 22.82
C MET A 121 -28.82 -6.85 23.94
N LEU A 122 -28.27 -5.63 23.80
CA LEU A 122 -27.63 -4.89 24.90
C LEU A 122 -28.55 -3.75 25.41
N GLY A 123 -29.66 -4.16 26.03
CA GLY A 123 -30.32 -3.37 27.08
C GLY A 123 -31.57 -2.58 26.66
N GLY A 124 -32.65 -3.29 26.35
CA GLY A 124 -33.99 -2.72 26.25
C GLY A 124 -35.12 -3.71 26.57
N ALA A 125 -34.84 -4.78 27.33
CA ALA A 125 -35.87 -5.68 27.82
C ALA A 125 -36.28 -5.28 29.25
N GLU A 126 -37.00 -4.16 29.37
CA GLU A 126 -37.76 -3.86 30.58
C GLU A 126 -39.12 -4.55 30.47
N GLY A 127 -39.17 -5.77 30.99
CA GLY A 127 -40.34 -6.46 31.53
C GLY A 127 -41.62 -6.49 30.71
N MET A 128 -41.93 -7.65 30.11
CA MET A 128 -43.31 -8.13 30.14
C MET A 128 -43.37 -9.66 30.09
N ILE A 129 -43.57 -10.22 31.28
CA ILE A 129 -44.04 -11.59 31.51
C ILE A 129 -45.55 -11.56 31.28
N ASP A 130 -46.00 -12.16 30.19
CA ASP A 130 -47.31 -12.80 30.08
C ASP A 130 -47.20 -13.74 28.88
N GLY A 131 -47.26 -15.05 29.03
CA GLY A 131 -48.51 -15.75 29.28
C GLY A 131 -48.84 -16.53 28.01
N HIS A 132 -48.65 -17.85 28.07
CA HIS A 132 -49.35 -18.90 27.33
C HIS A 132 -49.84 -18.60 25.89
N ASP A 133 -49.20 -19.21 24.89
CA ASP A 133 -49.88 -20.14 23.97
C ASP A 133 -48.91 -20.70 22.92
N SER A 134 -48.93 -22.02 22.78
CA SER A 134 -48.20 -22.78 21.78
C SER A 134 -48.78 -22.54 20.39
N HIS A 135 -48.26 -21.55 19.68
CA HIS A 135 -48.49 -21.39 18.24
C HIS A 135 -47.26 -21.85 17.44
N GLU A 136 -47.43 -23.02 16.83
CA GLU A 136 -46.56 -23.54 15.78
C GLU A 136 -46.44 -22.50 14.64
N PRO A 137 -45.23 -22.14 14.19
CA PRO A 137 -45.07 -21.11 13.17
C PRO A 137 -45.63 -21.60 11.82
N PRO A 138 -46.42 -20.78 11.09
CA PRO A 138 -47.03 -21.18 9.83
C PRO A 138 -45.96 -21.51 8.78
N ALA A 139 -46.16 -22.65 8.10
CA ALA A 139 -45.23 -23.23 7.11
C ALA A 139 -44.94 -22.31 5.90
N ASP A 140 -45.77 -21.29 5.66
CA ASP A 140 -45.60 -20.32 4.57
C ASP A 140 -44.40 -19.39 4.73
N ARG A 141 -43.92 -19.12 5.96
CA ARG A 141 -42.73 -18.27 6.14
C ARG A 141 -41.41 -18.95 5.73
N ARG A 142 -41.37 -20.29 5.65
CA ARG A 142 -40.16 -21.01 5.21
C ARG A 142 -39.92 -20.88 3.71
N ALA A 143 -40.97 -20.72 2.90
CA ALA A 143 -40.82 -20.51 1.46
C ALA A 143 -40.25 -19.11 1.14
N ASP A 144 -40.73 -18.08 1.84
CA ASP A 144 -40.25 -16.70 1.68
C ASP A 144 -38.80 -16.50 2.16
N VAL A 145 -38.40 -17.17 3.25
CA VAL A 145 -37.00 -17.13 3.73
C VAL A 145 -36.05 -17.89 2.79
N THR A 146 -36.54 -18.97 2.15
CA THR A 146 -35.72 -19.73 1.18
C THR A 146 -35.61 -19.00 -0.17
N GLN A 147 -36.62 -18.23 -0.57
CA GLN A 147 -36.58 -17.37 -1.76
C GLN A 147 -35.71 -16.11 -1.55
N SER A 148 -35.72 -15.52 -0.36
CA SER A 148 -34.83 -14.40 -0.05
C SER A 148 -33.36 -14.84 -0.05
N ILE A 149 -33.02 -16.02 0.49
CA ILE A 149 -31.65 -16.58 0.47
C ILE A 149 -31.14 -16.88 -0.96
N SER A 150 -32.02 -17.26 -1.91
CA SER A 150 -31.60 -17.53 -3.31
C SER A 150 -31.39 -16.28 -4.17
N SER A 151 -31.86 -15.11 -3.72
CA SER A 151 -31.67 -13.81 -4.40
C SER A 151 -30.51 -12.97 -3.85
N LEU A 152 -29.88 -13.42 -2.76
CA LEU A 152 -28.78 -12.76 -2.06
C LEU A 152 -27.33 -12.93 -2.61
N PRO A 153 -26.99 -13.81 -3.59
CA PRO A 153 -25.58 -13.97 -3.98
C PRO A 153 -25.02 -12.78 -4.78
N SER A 154 -25.86 -12.00 -5.47
CA SER A 154 -25.37 -10.92 -6.34
C SER A 154 -24.89 -9.67 -5.59
N ASN A 155 -25.47 -9.35 -4.43
CA ASN A 155 -25.09 -8.16 -3.65
C ASN A 155 -23.81 -8.39 -2.84
N VAL A 156 -23.64 -9.57 -2.23
CA VAL A 156 -22.46 -9.92 -1.43
C VAL A 156 -21.20 -9.95 -2.29
N ASP A 157 -21.31 -10.51 -3.49
CA ASP A 157 -20.23 -10.57 -4.47
C ASP A 157 -19.84 -9.16 -4.97
N SER A 158 -20.82 -8.27 -5.18
CA SER A 158 -20.59 -6.87 -5.57
C SER A 158 -19.87 -6.08 -4.48
N GLN A 159 -20.32 -6.20 -3.22
CA GLN A 159 -19.75 -5.48 -2.09
C GLN A 159 -18.30 -5.90 -1.82
N ARG A 160 -18.03 -7.21 -1.80
CA ARG A 160 -16.66 -7.74 -1.65
C ARG A 160 -15.71 -7.21 -2.72
N ASN A 161 -16.19 -6.96 -3.93
CA ASN A 161 -15.39 -6.41 -5.01
C ASN A 161 -15.08 -4.93 -4.84
N ASP A 162 -16.03 -4.15 -4.36
CA ASP A 162 -15.82 -2.73 -4.08
C ASP A 162 -14.77 -2.56 -2.97
N ASP A 163 -14.78 -3.45 -1.97
CA ASP A 163 -13.84 -3.43 -0.85
C ASP A 163 -12.41 -3.79 -1.28
N VAL A 164 -12.27 -4.83 -2.11
CA VAL A 164 -10.96 -5.21 -2.66
C VAL A 164 -10.42 -4.08 -3.54
N GLN A 165 -11.27 -3.44 -4.35
CA GLN A 165 -10.85 -2.30 -5.18
C GLN A 165 -10.45 -1.08 -4.33
N GLN A 166 -11.19 -0.80 -3.26
CA GLN A 166 -10.88 0.28 -2.33
C GLN A 166 -9.55 0.03 -1.59
N ALA A 167 -9.32 -1.21 -1.13
CA ALA A 167 -8.06 -1.62 -0.52
C ALA A 167 -6.88 -1.44 -1.48
N LEU A 168 -7.07 -1.84 -2.73
CA LEU A 168 -6.08 -1.77 -3.78
C LEU A 168 -5.76 -0.31 -4.15
N GLN A 169 -6.78 0.56 -4.20
CA GLN A 169 -6.61 1.99 -4.39
C GLN A 169 -5.85 2.64 -3.22
N ALA A 170 -6.18 2.27 -1.98
CA ALA A 170 -5.48 2.76 -0.80
C ALA A 170 -4.00 2.34 -0.80
N MET A 171 -3.68 1.08 -1.13
CA MET A 171 -2.29 0.62 -1.22
C MET A 171 -1.51 1.31 -2.34
N ARG A 172 -2.13 1.49 -3.52
CA ARG A 172 -1.51 2.23 -4.63
C ARG A 172 -1.23 3.70 -4.28
N ALA A 173 -2.07 4.32 -3.46
CA ALA A 173 -1.88 5.71 -3.01
C ALA A 173 -0.68 5.84 -2.05
N VAL A 174 -0.44 4.84 -1.20
CA VAL A 174 0.66 4.84 -0.21
C VAL A 174 2.00 4.47 -0.84
N GLN A 175 1.99 3.61 -1.87
CA GLN A 175 3.19 3.12 -2.55
C GLN A 175 4.24 4.18 -2.95
N PRO A 176 3.90 5.32 -3.61
CA PRO A 176 4.90 6.32 -3.96
C PRO A 176 5.56 6.96 -2.74
N SER A 177 4.81 7.19 -1.65
CA SER A 177 5.36 7.79 -0.44
C SER A 177 6.38 6.88 0.23
N LEU A 178 6.13 5.57 0.27
CA LEU A 178 7.03 4.57 0.82
C LEU A 178 8.31 4.44 -0.01
N LEU A 179 8.20 4.44 -1.33
CA LEU A 179 9.36 4.36 -2.22
C LEU A 179 10.25 5.60 -2.12
N ILE A 180 9.65 6.80 -2.06
CA ILE A 180 10.40 8.05 -1.89
C ILE A 180 11.12 8.06 -0.54
N SER A 181 10.41 7.68 0.53
CA SER A 181 10.99 7.62 1.88
C SER A 181 12.13 6.61 1.97
N PHE A 182 11.98 5.44 1.32
CA PHE A 182 13.03 4.42 1.26
C PHE A 182 14.26 4.91 0.48
N GLY A 183 14.04 5.55 -0.67
CA GLY A 183 15.13 6.16 -1.43
C GLY A 183 15.86 7.24 -0.65
N PHE A 184 15.14 8.07 0.10
CA PHE A 184 15.73 9.09 0.96
C PHE A 184 16.51 8.47 2.13
N SER A 185 15.99 7.41 2.76
CA SER A 185 16.68 6.69 3.81
C SER A 185 18.02 6.10 3.33
N LEU A 186 18.01 5.45 2.16
CA LEU A 186 19.21 4.92 1.52
C LEU A 186 20.22 6.02 1.17
N PHE A 187 19.74 7.15 0.67
CA PHE A 187 20.58 8.30 0.34
C PHE A 187 21.33 8.83 1.58
N ASN A 188 20.61 9.05 2.69
CA ASN A 188 21.23 9.48 3.94
C ASN A 188 22.21 8.43 4.48
N PHE A 189 21.88 7.14 4.35
CA PHE A 189 22.76 6.07 4.82
C PHE A 189 24.09 6.07 4.07
N VAL A 190 24.05 6.28 2.76
CA VAL A 190 25.26 6.41 1.94
C VAL A 190 26.07 7.65 2.32
N LEU A 191 25.43 8.79 2.55
CA LEU A 191 26.11 10.00 3.01
C LEU A 191 26.80 9.80 4.36
N ALA A 192 26.13 9.13 5.32
CA ALA A 192 26.72 8.77 6.60
C ALA A 192 27.95 7.85 6.43
N ALA A 193 27.85 6.85 5.56
CA ALA A 193 28.98 5.95 5.27
C ALA A 193 30.18 6.68 4.66
N VAL A 194 29.93 7.63 3.74
CA VAL A 194 30.97 8.49 3.16
C VAL A 194 31.60 9.36 4.25
N ALA A 195 30.79 10.06 5.05
CA ALA A 195 31.28 10.90 6.13
C ALA A 195 32.17 10.10 7.09
N MET A 196 31.73 8.92 7.53
CA MET A 196 32.53 8.06 8.41
C MET A 196 33.85 7.58 7.76
N GLY A 197 33.82 7.28 6.46
CA GLY A 197 35.03 6.95 5.70
C GLY A 197 36.03 8.11 5.67
N TRP A 198 35.54 9.34 5.54
CA TRP A 198 36.37 10.55 5.60
C TRP A 198 36.93 10.78 7.00
N ILE A 199 36.10 10.69 8.03
CA ILE A 199 36.52 10.86 9.44
C ILE A 199 37.67 9.91 9.77
N LYS A 200 37.54 8.63 9.44
CA LYS A 200 38.59 7.63 9.68
C LYS A 200 39.86 7.87 8.85
N THR A 201 39.73 8.25 7.58
CA THR A 201 40.90 8.48 6.71
C THR A 201 41.68 9.73 7.09
N VAL A 202 40.99 10.81 7.51
CA VAL A 202 41.63 12.03 8.02
C VAL A 202 42.39 11.74 9.31
N SER A 203 41.78 11.04 10.26
CA SER A 203 42.46 10.66 11.51
C SER A 203 43.72 9.82 11.26
N LEU A 204 43.66 8.86 10.32
CA LEU A 204 44.81 8.06 9.91
C LEU A 204 45.88 8.90 9.20
N HIS A 205 45.48 9.88 8.39
CA HIS A 205 46.41 10.77 7.68
C HIS A 205 47.25 11.61 8.64
N LEU A 206 46.61 12.22 9.65
CA LEU A 206 47.29 12.98 10.71
C LEU A 206 48.25 12.12 11.52
N SER A 207 47.88 10.87 11.80
CA SER A 207 48.73 9.93 12.54
C SER A 207 49.91 9.39 11.71
N SER A 208 49.74 9.16 10.41
CA SER A 208 50.72 8.46 9.57
C SER A 208 51.61 9.38 8.72
N GLY A 209 51.23 10.65 8.51
CA GLY A 209 52.03 11.64 7.77
C GLY A 209 52.09 11.43 6.24
N TYR A 210 51.43 10.40 5.68
CA TYR A 210 51.37 10.11 4.25
C TYR A 210 50.10 10.61 3.59
N ALA A 211 50.19 11.33 2.47
CA ALA A 211 49.06 11.90 1.70
C ALA A 211 48.07 10.83 1.18
N MET A 212 47.13 10.42 2.03
CA MET A 212 46.09 9.41 1.74
C MET A 212 44.83 9.99 1.06
N ASN A 213 44.89 11.25 0.61
CA ASN A 213 43.75 11.95 -0.01
C ASN A 213 43.17 11.22 -1.24
N HIS A 214 43.98 10.41 -1.92
CA HIS A 214 43.54 9.63 -3.08
C HIS A 214 42.56 8.50 -2.73
N MET A 215 42.70 7.86 -1.56
CA MET A 215 41.80 6.78 -1.12
C MET A 215 40.41 7.32 -0.77
N ALA A 216 40.35 8.43 -0.01
CA ALA A 216 39.11 9.09 0.36
C ALA A 216 38.38 9.65 -0.87
N LEU A 217 39.13 10.26 -1.80
CA LEU A 217 38.60 10.73 -3.08
C LEU A 217 38.04 9.56 -3.91
N ALA A 218 38.78 8.45 -4.04
CA ALA A 218 38.32 7.28 -4.78
C ALA A 218 37.02 6.69 -4.19
N LEU A 219 36.95 6.55 -2.86
CA LEU A 219 35.75 6.12 -2.16
C LEU A 219 34.57 7.07 -2.42
N SER A 220 34.77 8.38 -2.28
CA SER A 220 33.72 9.37 -2.54
C SER A 220 33.21 9.31 -4.00
N CYS A 221 34.09 9.13 -4.98
CA CYS A 221 33.72 8.95 -6.38
C CYS A 221 32.87 7.69 -6.62
N VAL A 222 33.24 6.57 -6.00
CA VAL A 222 32.45 5.32 -6.08
C VAL A 222 31.06 5.53 -5.48
N PHE A 223 30.96 6.18 -4.32
CA PHE A 223 29.67 6.45 -3.70
C PHE A 223 28.80 7.43 -4.49
N VAL A 224 29.39 8.49 -5.06
CA VAL A 224 28.68 9.42 -5.94
C VAL A 224 28.17 8.69 -7.20
N ALA A 225 28.99 7.84 -7.81
CA ALA A 225 28.58 7.03 -8.95
C ALA A 225 27.42 6.08 -8.61
N LEU A 226 27.47 5.44 -7.43
CA LEU A 226 26.37 4.61 -6.92
C LEU A 226 25.10 5.42 -6.69
N LEU A 227 25.19 6.63 -6.13
CA LEU A 227 24.05 7.52 -5.94
C LEU A 227 23.41 7.94 -7.27
N PHE A 228 24.21 8.32 -8.27
CA PHE A 228 23.71 8.64 -9.61
C PHE A 228 23.07 7.42 -10.28
N SER A 229 23.67 6.24 -10.15
CA SER A 229 23.09 4.99 -10.64
C SER A 229 21.74 4.71 -9.98
N LEU A 230 21.64 4.86 -8.65
CA LEU A 230 20.43 4.63 -7.89
C LEU A 230 19.34 5.65 -8.22
N ALA A 231 19.70 6.93 -8.39
CA ALA A 231 18.80 7.97 -8.87
C ALA A 231 18.32 7.69 -10.31
N GLY A 232 19.21 7.25 -11.19
CA GLY A 232 18.89 6.85 -12.57
C GLY A 232 17.91 5.69 -12.62
N VAL A 233 18.14 4.64 -11.83
CA VAL A 233 17.23 3.49 -11.69
C VAL A 233 15.89 3.91 -11.11
N THR A 234 15.89 4.79 -10.10
CA THR A 234 14.66 5.30 -9.47
C THR A 234 13.83 6.14 -10.45
N LEU A 235 14.48 7.02 -11.22
CA LEU A 235 13.83 7.80 -12.27
C LEU A 235 13.34 6.91 -13.41
N TRP A 236 14.10 5.90 -13.80
CA TRP A 236 13.69 4.93 -14.80
C TRP A 236 12.47 4.13 -14.35
N MET A 237 12.47 3.63 -13.11
CA MET A 237 11.30 2.98 -12.51
C MET A 237 10.11 3.94 -12.45
N TRP A 238 10.30 5.17 -11.98
CA TRP A 238 9.23 6.17 -11.95
C TRP A 238 8.64 6.46 -13.32
N ARG A 239 9.50 6.50 -14.35
CA ARG A 239 9.10 6.69 -15.75
C ARG A 239 8.31 5.50 -16.30
N LEU A 240 8.69 4.26 -15.94
CA LEU A 240 7.94 3.05 -16.28
C LEU A 240 6.55 3.04 -15.63
N PHE A 241 6.44 3.41 -14.36
CA PHE A 241 5.15 3.51 -13.67
C PHE A 241 4.30 4.71 -14.13
N ARG A 242 4.92 5.70 -14.80
CA ARG A 242 4.21 6.80 -15.47
C ARG A 242 3.58 6.42 -16.79
N VAL A 243 3.69 5.18 -17.25
CA VAL A 243 2.96 4.71 -18.44
C VAL A 243 1.46 4.73 -18.12
N LYS A 244 0.90 5.92 -18.35
CA LYS A 244 -0.36 6.20 -18.98
C LYS A 244 -1.55 5.50 -18.32
N LYS A 245 -2.24 6.26 -17.43
CA LYS A 245 -3.68 6.15 -17.12
C LYS A 245 -4.53 6.30 -18.41
N TYR A 246 -4.28 5.49 -19.41
CA TYR A 246 -5.07 5.39 -20.62
C TYR A 246 -5.85 4.12 -20.40
N HIS A 247 -7.07 4.21 -19.87
CA HIS A 247 -8.20 3.30 -20.13
C HIS A 247 -9.43 3.54 -19.23
N THR A 248 -9.39 4.49 -18.29
CA THR A 248 -10.60 4.86 -17.52
C THR A 248 -11.44 5.96 -18.17
N GLY A 249 -10.91 6.71 -19.14
CA GLY A 249 -11.68 7.75 -19.85
C GLY A 249 -12.68 7.24 -20.90
N ASN A 250 -12.50 6.01 -21.40
CA ASN A 250 -13.33 5.45 -22.47
C ASN A 250 -14.28 4.32 -22.03
N MET A 251 -14.34 3.97 -20.75
CA MET A 251 -15.36 3.02 -20.24
C MET A 251 -16.57 3.73 -19.61
N ALA A 252 -16.52 5.05 -19.44
CA ALA A 252 -17.63 5.85 -18.92
C ALA A 252 -18.58 6.37 -20.00
N SER A 253 -18.26 6.22 -21.30
CA SER A 253 -19.29 6.36 -22.31
C SER A 253 -20.05 5.02 -22.36
N PRO A 254 -21.35 4.99 -21.99
CA PRO A 254 -22.15 3.81 -22.28
C PRO A 254 -22.04 3.54 -23.77
N SER A 255 -21.62 2.32 -24.11
CA SER A 255 -21.60 1.81 -25.48
C SER A 255 -22.84 2.32 -26.22
N PRO A 256 -22.71 2.96 -27.40
CA PRO A 256 -23.87 3.48 -28.15
C PRO A 256 -24.92 2.41 -28.45
N TYR A 257 -24.52 1.13 -28.42
CA TYR A 257 -25.42 -0.01 -28.52
C TYR A 257 -26.40 -0.15 -27.33
N LEU A 258 -26.02 0.27 -26.13
CA LEU A 258 -26.92 0.28 -24.96
C LEU A 258 -27.91 1.46 -24.98
N GLN A 259 -27.61 2.54 -25.70
CA GLN A 259 -28.57 3.62 -25.92
C GLN A 259 -29.64 3.25 -26.97
N GLN A 260 -29.28 2.43 -27.97
CA GLN A 260 -30.26 1.93 -28.96
C GLN A 260 -31.26 0.93 -28.35
N LEU A 261 -30.84 0.11 -27.38
CA LEU A 261 -31.74 -0.85 -26.71
C LEU A 261 -32.69 -0.19 -25.68
N ARG A 262 -32.47 1.08 -25.32
CA ARG A 262 -33.33 1.83 -24.39
C ARG A 262 -34.37 2.70 -25.09
N GLN A 263 -34.41 2.71 -26.43
CA GLN A 263 -35.50 3.36 -27.13
C GLN A 263 -36.77 2.52 -26.95
N PRO A 264 -37.83 3.05 -26.30
CA PRO A 264 -39.10 2.35 -26.23
C PRO A 264 -39.59 2.11 -27.65
N LEU A 265 -40.00 0.87 -27.94
CA LEU A 265 -40.73 0.56 -29.17
C LEU A 265 -41.96 1.46 -29.23
N VAL A 266 -41.87 2.55 -29.99
CA VAL A 266 -43.02 3.37 -30.34
C VAL A 266 -43.93 2.47 -31.18
N PRO A 267 -45.16 2.17 -30.75
CA PRO A 267 -46.09 1.44 -31.59
C PRO A 267 -46.37 2.30 -32.82
N SER A 268 -45.95 1.80 -33.98
CA SER A 268 -46.32 2.35 -35.28
C SER A 268 -47.83 2.27 -35.41
N SER A 269 -48.53 3.37 -35.12
CA SER A 269 -49.96 3.49 -35.34
C SER A 269 -50.21 3.47 -36.84
N ALA A 270 -50.66 2.30 -37.30
CA ALA A 270 -51.29 2.11 -38.58
C ALA A 270 -52.51 3.03 -38.74
N GLY A 271 -52.73 3.49 -39.96
CA GLY A 271 -54.07 3.81 -40.46
C GLY A 271 -54.50 5.27 -40.36
N ALA A 272 -54.20 6.05 -41.40
CA ALA A 272 -55.06 7.15 -41.81
C ALA A 272 -55.48 6.91 -43.27
N VAL A 273 -56.64 6.27 -43.41
CA VAL A 273 -57.44 6.19 -44.64
C VAL A 273 -57.92 7.60 -44.98
N ARG A 274 -57.64 8.07 -46.19
CA ARG A 274 -58.52 8.95 -46.98
C ARG A 274 -58.36 8.62 -48.45
#